data_AF-A0A2G2ZLR1-F1
#
_entry.id   AF-A0A2G2ZLR1-F1
#
_cell.length_a   1.000
_cell.length_b   1.000
_cell.length_c   1.000
_cell.angle_alpha   90.00
_cell.angle_beta   90.00
_cell.angle_gamma   90.00
#
_symmetry.space_group_name_H-M   'P 1'
#
loop_
_entity.id
_entity.type
_entity.pdbx_description
1 polymer ?
#
loop_
_entity_poly.entity_id
_entity_poly.type
_entity_poly.pdbx_seq_one_letter_code
_entity_poly.pdbx_strand_id
1 'polypeptide(L)'
;MMEKHFDTKILSLYTDGGGEYKSLDPYLSLHRIENLSTPPYTPQRVALAERRHRRIVETARTLLHEASLPPQFWSFACNHTVYLINRLPISLLDNQSPFHRLLGTFPDYSSM
;
A
#
# COMPACT_ATOMS: atom_id res chain seq x y z
N MET A 1 3.90 -0.09 -13.57
CA MET A 1 5.01 0.45 -12.75
C MET A 1 5.55 -0.62 -11.80
N MET A 2 4.70 -1.29 -11.01
CA MET A 2 5.08 -2.45 -10.19
C MET A 2 5.71 -3.60 -10.98
N GLU A 3 5.07 -4.06 -12.06
CA GLU A 3 5.61 -5.19 -12.86
C GLU A 3 7.00 -4.91 -13.43
N LYS A 4 7.24 -3.67 -13.88
CA LYS A 4 8.55 -3.25 -14.41
C LYS A 4 9.61 -3.06 -13.32
N HIS A 5 9.20 -2.69 -12.11
CA HIS A 5 10.13 -2.39 -11.03
C HIS A 5 10.60 -3.64 -10.31
N PHE A 6 9.73 -4.64 -10.20
CA PHE A 6 10.02 -5.91 -9.51
C PHE A 6 10.22 -7.09 -10.45
N ASP A 7 10.11 -6.89 -11.77
CA ASP A 7 10.10 -7.95 -12.79
C ASP A 7 9.11 -9.10 -12.45
N THR A 8 8.01 -8.73 -11.79
CA THR A 8 6.96 -9.67 -11.37
C THR A 8 5.66 -9.34 -12.07
N LYS A 9 5.09 -10.33 -12.77
CA LYS A 9 3.77 -10.16 -13.40
C LYS A 9 2.65 -10.16 -12.34
N ILE A 10 1.76 -9.19 -12.42
CA ILE A 10 0.53 -9.18 -11.63
C ILE A 10 -0.42 -10.19 -12.26
N LEU A 11 -0.82 -11.20 -11.48
CA LEU A 11 -1.71 -12.26 -11.97
C LEU A 11 -3.18 -11.87 -11.84
N SER A 12 -3.56 -11.31 -10.69
CA SER A 12 -4.93 -10.93 -10.40
C SER A 12 -5.01 -9.65 -9.59
N LEU A 13 -6.04 -8.86 -9.86
CA LEU A 13 -6.42 -7.66 -9.11
C LEU A 13 -7.75 -7.96 -8.41
N TYR A 14 -7.82 -7.69 -7.11
CA TYR A 14 -9.03 -7.90 -6.32
C TYR A 14 -9.61 -6.56 -5.88
N THR A 15 -10.86 -6.26 -6.26
CA THR A 15 -11.56 -4.99 -5.99
C THR A 15 -12.88 -5.22 -5.26
N ASP A 16 -13.46 -4.15 -4.71
CA ASP A 16 -14.73 -4.18 -3.98
C ASP A 16 -15.98 -4.16 -4.90
N GLY A 17 -15.77 -4.11 -6.23
CA GLY A 17 -16.84 -4.04 -7.22
C GLY A 17 -17.37 -2.62 -7.48
N GLY A 18 -16.68 -1.58 -6.95
CA GLY A 18 -16.97 -0.18 -7.25
C GLY A 18 -17.01 0.12 -8.75
N GLY A 19 -17.90 1.02 -9.16
CA GLY A 19 -18.11 1.37 -10.57
C GLY A 19 -16.87 1.97 -11.23
N GLU A 20 -16.02 2.65 -10.45
CA GLU A 20 -14.74 3.19 -10.85
C GLU A 20 -13.78 2.12 -11.39
N TYR A 21 -13.86 0.88 -10.88
CA TYR A 21 -12.98 -0.21 -11.29
C TYR A 21 -13.38 -0.84 -12.63
N LYS A 22 -14.64 -0.67 -13.07
CA LYS A 22 -15.08 -1.15 -14.39
C LYS A 22 -14.35 -0.46 -15.53
N SER A 23 -13.91 0.77 -15.33
CA SER A 23 -13.11 1.51 -16.31
C SER A 23 -11.74 0.90 -16.57
N LEU A 24 -11.24 0.05 -15.65
CA LEU A 24 -9.95 -0.63 -15.75
C LEU A 24 -10.04 -1.95 -16.54
N ASP A 25 -11.22 -2.49 -16.80
CA ASP A 25 -11.41 -3.78 -17.48
C ASP A 25 -10.65 -3.89 -18.82
N PRO A 26 -10.65 -2.87 -19.71
CA PRO A 26 -9.89 -2.94 -20.96
C PRO A 26 -8.37 -3.05 -20.72
N TYR A 27 -7.85 -2.33 -19.73
CA TYR A 27 -6.43 -2.35 -19.38
C TYR A 27 -6.03 -3.71 -18.79
N LEU A 28 -6.83 -4.24 -17.87
CA LEU A 28 -6.57 -5.53 -17.22
C LEU A 28 -6.62 -6.68 -18.24
N SER A 29 -7.60 -6.64 -19.15
CA SER A 29 -7.73 -7.62 -20.25
C SER A 29 -6.52 -7.58 -21.18
N LEU A 30 -6.05 -6.38 -21.56
CA LEU A 30 -4.87 -6.21 -22.41
C LEU A 30 -3.61 -6.82 -21.77
N HIS A 31 -3.45 -6.67 -20.46
CA HIS A 31 -2.29 -7.17 -19.72
C HIS A 31 -2.46 -8.61 -19.21
N ARG A 32 -3.61 -9.25 -19.50
CA ARG A 32 -3.98 -10.59 -19.00
C ARG A 32 -3.91 -10.67 -17.47
N ILE A 33 -4.40 -9.61 -16.81
CA ILE A 33 -4.58 -9.54 -15.36
C ILE A 33 -6.04 -9.90 -15.07
N GLU A 34 -6.26 -10.89 -14.21
CA GLU A 34 -7.60 -11.30 -13.83
C GLU A 34 -8.25 -10.23 -12.93
N ASN A 35 -9.38 -9.66 -13.35
CA ASN A 35 -10.15 -8.74 -12.50
C ASN A 35 -11.12 -9.56 -11.64
N LEU A 36 -10.82 -9.64 -10.34
CA LEU A 36 -11.66 -10.28 -9.35
C LEU A 36 -12.40 -9.20 -8.56
N SER A 37 -13.72 -9.31 -8.49
CA SER A 37 -14.55 -8.47 -7.62
C SER A 37 -15.00 -9.28 -6.42
N THR A 38 -15.09 -8.66 -5.25
CA THR A 38 -15.77 -9.29 -4.11
C THR A 38 -17.20 -9.65 -4.50
N PRO A 39 -17.63 -10.90 -4.26
CA PRO A 39 -19.04 -11.20 -4.13
C PRO A 39 -19.68 -10.28 -3.07
N PRO A 40 -20.95 -9.88 -3.23
CA PRO A 40 -21.69 -9.23 -2.15
C PRO A 40 -21.49 -10.03 -0.85
N TYR A 41 -21.18 -9.35 0.25
CA TYR A 41 -21.02 -9.94 1.60
C TYR A 41 -19.72 -10.75 1.89
N THR A 42 -18.63 -10.58 1.13
CA THR A 42 -17.29 -11.12 1.50
C THR A 42 -16.24 -10.03 1.78
N PRO A 43 -16.37 -9.29 2.90
CA PRO A 43 -15.54 -8.13 3.19
C PRO A 43 -14.10 -8.47 3.59
N GLN A 44 -13.72 -9.72 3.86
CA GLN A 44 -12.44 -10.03 4.53
C GLN A 44 -11.19 -9.61 3.74
N ARG A 45 -11.23 -9.71 2.40
CA ARG A 45 -10.11 -9.36 1.52
C ARG A 45 -9.97 -7.86 1.30
N VAL A 46 -11.09 -7.18 1.07
CA VAL A 46 -11.13 -5.71 0.98
C VAL A 46 -10.80 -5.08 2.34
N ALA A 47 -11.27 -5.69 3.43
CA ALA A 47 -10.96 -5.24 4.79
C ALA A 47 -9.45 -5.26 5.09
N LEU A 48 -8.64 -6.08 4.41
CA LEU A 48 -7.18 -5.99 4.56
C LEU A 48 -6.64 -4.70 3.94
N ALA A 49 -7.04 -4.39 2.70
CA ALA A 49 -6.65 -3.16 2.02
C ALA A 49 -7.16 -1.92 2.78
N GLU A 50 -8.42 -1.93 3.22
CA GLU A 50 -9.02 -0.87 4.03
C GLU A 50 -8.29 -0.67 5.36
N ARG A 51 -7.97 -1.75 6.09
CA ARG A 51 -7.21 -1.65 7.35
C ARG A 51 -5.80 -1.09 7.12
N ARG A 52 -5.15 -1.48 6.03
CA ARG A 52 -3.84 -0.93 5.64
C ARG A 52 -3.93 0.56 5.33
N HIS A 53 -4.95 0.96 4.56
CA HIS A 53 -5.20 2.37 4.25
C HIS A 53 -5.47 3.18 5.53
N ARG A 54 -6.36 2.69 6.40
CA ARG A 54 -6.68 3.32 7.68
C ARG A 54 -5.43 3.52 8.55
N ARG A 55 -4.59 2.48 8.66
CA ARG A 55 -3.32 2.59 9.40
C ARG A 55 -2.41 3.70 8.85
N ILE A 56 -2.30 3.84 7.53
CA ILE A 56 -1.51 4.91 6.91
C ILE A 56 -2.09 6.27 7.26
N VAL A 57 -3.41 6.44 7.10
CA VAL A 57 -4.10 7.72 7.38
C VAL A 57 -3.96 8.11 8.86
N GLU A 58 -4.19 7.16 9.77
CA GLU A 58 -4.06 7.40 11.21
C GLU A 58 -2.62 7.79 11.59
N THR A 59 -1.63 7.06 11.06
CA THR A 59 -0.20 7.33 11.34
C THR A 59 0.22 8.69 10.76
N ALA A 60 -0.26 9.06 9.56
CA ALA A 60 0.01 10.36 8.97
C ALA A 60 -0.57 11.51 9.81
N ARG A 61 -1.79 11.33 10.35
CA ARG A 61 -2.41 12.31 11.27
C ARG A 61 -1.63 12.43 12.56
N THR A 62 -1.18 11.33 13.15
CA THR A 62 -0.38 11.37 14.38
C THR A 62 0.95 12.07 14.16
N LEU A 63 1.63 11.81 13.02
CA LEU A 63 2.90 12.46 12.70
C LEU A 63 2.75 13.96 12.47
N LEU A 64 1.69 14.40 11.79
CA LEU A 64 1.42 15.84 11.64
C LEU A 64 1.16 16.52 12.98
N HIS A 65 0.37 15.88 13.83
CA HIS A 65 0.04 16.41 15.14
C HIS A 65 1.29 16.51 16.02
N GLU A 66 2.10 15.44 16.06
CA GLU A 66 3.35 15.39 16.82
C GLU A 66 4.35 16.45 16.35
N ALA A 67 4.50 16.61 15.03
CA ALA A 67 5.36 17.63 14.45
C ALA A 67 4.78 19.06 14.53
N SER A 68 3.58 19.24 15.10
CA SER A 68 2.88 20.53 15.15
C SER A 68 2.75 21.21 13.79
N LEU A 69 2.56 20.41 12.73
CA LEU A 69 2.48 20.90 11.36
C LEU A 69 1.03 21.17 10.93
N PRO A 70 0.78 22.25 10.15
CA PRO A 70 -0.56 22.52 9.66
C PRO A 70 -1.05 21.46 8.66
N PRO A 71 -2.38 21.27 8.51
CA PRO A 71 -2.97 20.24 7.65
C PRO A 71 -2.56 20.30 6.17
N GLN A 72 -2.07 21.45 5.70
CA GLN A 72 -1.53 21.62 4.35
C GLN A 72 -0.37 20.66 4.03
N PHE A 73 0.33 20.12 5.05
CA PHE A 73 1.41 19.15 4.88
C PHE A 73 0.92 17.69 4.83
N TRP A 74 -0.39 17.45 4.73
CA TRP A 74 -1.01 16.12 4.65
C TRP A 74 -0.35 15.17 3.65
N SER A 75 -0.10 15.63 2.42
CA SER A 75 0.52 14.82 1.38
C SER A 75 1.94 14.37 1.76
N PHE A 76 2.72 15.26 2.37
CA PHE A 76 4.07 14.96 2.85
C PHE A 76 4.05 13.99 4.03
N ALA A 77 3.11 14.15 4.96
CA ALA A 77 2.96 13.24 6.09
C ALA A 77 2.55 11.83 5.65
N CYS A 78 1.64 11.70 4.68
CA CYS A 78 1.28 10.42 4.07
C CYS A 78 2.50 9.77 3.40
N ASN A 79 3.27 10.53 2.61
CA ASN A 79 4.49 10.00 1.98
C ASN A 79 5.52 9.55 3.01
N HIS A 80 5.76 10.35 4.05
CA HIS A 80 6.68 10.01 5.13
C HIS A 80 6.20 8.77 5.91
N THR A 81 4.89 8.66 6.15
CA THR A 81 4.28 7.49 6.78
C THR A 81 4.53 6.22 5.97
N VAL A 82 4.30 6.25 4.66
CA VAL A 82 4.54 5.10 3.77
C VAL A 82 6.03 4.74 3.75
N TYR A 83 6.91 5.75 3.74
CA TYR A 83 8.35 5.56 3.83
C TYR A 83 8.75 4.83 5.12
N LEU A 84 8.25 5.29 6.28
CA LEU A 84 8.50 4.66 7.57
C LEU A 84 7.96 3.23 7.64
N ILE A 85 6.68 3.03 7.28
CA ILE A 85 6.03 1.70 7.35
C ILE A 85 6.77 0.66 6.50
N ASN A 86 7.32 1.06 5.35
CA ASN A 86 8.05 0.14 4.48
C ASN A 86 9.47 -0.17 4.99
N ARG A 87 10.09 0.71 5.79
CA ARG A 87 11.49 0.57 6.24
C ARG A 87 11.66 0.16 7.69
N LEU A 88 10.64 0.31 8.51
CA LEU A 88 10.67 -0.12 9.90
C LEU A 88 10.48 -1.64 10.01
N PRO A 89 11.20 -2.30 10.93
CA PRO A 89 11.02 -3.72 11.21
C PRO A 89 9.64 -3.96 11.81
N ILE A 90 9.01 -5.08 11.42
CA ILE A 90 7.72 -5.50 11.98
C ILE A 90 7.82 -6.93 12.50
N SER A 91 7.23 -7.17 13.68
CA SER A 91 7.25 -8.47 14.34
C SER A 91 6.65 -9.60 13.50
N LEU A 92 5.67 -9.29 12.64
CA LEU A 92 5.08 -10.23 11.70
C LEU A 92 6.08 -10.78 10.66
N LEU A 93 7.20 -10.08 10.43
CA LEU A 93 8.23 -10.46 9.46
C LEU A 93 9.55 -10.82 10.17
N ASP A 94 9.50 -11.41 11.37
CA ASP A 94 10.70 -11.77 12.14
C ASP A 94 11.63 -10.58 12.40
N ASN A 95 11.03 -9.41 12.68
CA ASN A 95 11.73 -8.13 12.82
C ASN A 95 12.51 -7.67 11.57
N GLN A 96 12.14 -8.15 10.39
CA GLN A 96 12.60 -7.59 9.12
C GLN A 96 11.67 -6.47 8.64
N SER A 97 12.23 -5.51 7.90
CA SER A 97 11.42 -4.48 7.24
C SER A 97 10.81 -5.02 5.93
N PRO A 98 9.60 -4.56 5.54
CA PRO A 98 9.02 -4.90 4.24
C PRO A 98 9.97 -4.59 3.07
N PHE A 99 10.70 -3.47 3.16
CA PHE A 99 11.73 -3.08 2.20
C PHE A 99 12.82 -4.14 2.07
N HIS A 100 13.38 -4.60 3.20
CA HIS A 100 14.40 -5.64 3.19
C HIS A 100 13.88 -6.96 2.64
N ARG A 101 12.66 -7.34 3.01
CA ARG A 101 12.08 -8.60 2.55
C ARG A 101 11.72 -8.59 1.06
N LEU A 102 11.35 -7.43 0.53
CA LEU A 102 10.95 -7.28 -0.87
C LEU A 102 12.14 -7.08 -1.81
N LEU A 103 13.16 -6.33 -1.39
CA LEU A 103 14.31 -5.95 -2.23
C LEU A 103 15.59 -6.71 -1.89
N GLY A 104 15.63 -7.46 -0.79
CA GLY A 104 16.82 -8.16 -0.31
C GLY A 104 17.91 -7.25 0.27
N THR A 105 17.76 -5.93 0.19
CA THR A 105 18.73 -4.94 0.67
C THR A 105 18.28 -4.31 1.99
N PHE A 106 19.19 -4.05 2.91
CA PHE A 106 18.84 -3.31 4.13
C PHE A 106 18.46 -1.86 3.80
N PRO A 107 17.42 -1.30 4.43
CA PRO A 107 17.11 0.11 4.30
C PRO A 107 18.24 0.95 4.88
N ASP A 108 18.68 1.95 4.13
CA ASP A 108 19.54 3.00 4.68
C ASP A 108 18.71 3.91 5.59
N TYR A 109 19.22 4.13 6.81
CA TYR A 109 18.62 4.98 7.84
C TYR A 109 19.34 6.32 7.99
N SER A 110 20.39 6.59 7.22
CA SER A 110 21.16 7.83 7.29
C SER A 110 20.34 9.09 7.02
N SER A 111 19.21 8.95 6.32
CA SER A 111 18.30 10.03 5.96
C SER A 111 16.98 10.03 6.73
N MET A 112 16.89 9.26 7.83
CA MET A 112 15.78 9.34 8.80
C MET A 112 16.13 10.31 9.93
#